data_AF-A0A2S8RH24-F1
#
_entry.id   AF-A0A2S8RH24-F1
#
_cell.length_a   1.000
_cell.length_b   1.000
_cell.length_c   1.000
_cell.angle_alpha   90.00
_cell.angle_beta   90.00
_cell.angle_gamma   90.00
#
_symmetry.space_group_name_H-M   'P 1'
#
loop_
_entity.id
_entity.type
_entity.pdbx_description
1 polymer ?
#
loop_
_entity_poly.entity_id
_entity_poly.type
_entity_poly.pdbx_seq_one_letter_code
_entity_poly.pdbx_strand_id
1 'polypeptide(L)'
;MDTLINLEEAANHRAASILAGNSPIPLQDGPKWIGRIASEKQRNGASLGYPLQANISGLLLAMAPANVILNSIEPYENGWLAKSAPDSDGRHDGYVYIDRREFIEMVGVLHVGPWLTESRTWWPGVYELQLVKQLPTIVRQLISQLHLPAPLYLFMNLVDVCGTAIVTESDDGIERPFPIPADLNKVNFTPVLLDMLTYHESVVNSLNKIRRVIGLKSSRPFYL
;
A
#
# COMPACT_ATOMS: atom_id res chain seq x y z
N MET A 1 -1.43 -2.97 -24.67
CA MET A 1 -0.82 -4.11 -23.96
C MET A 1 0.46 -3.67 -23.27
N ASP A 2 1.29 -2.86 -23.92
CA ASP A 2 2.54 -2.30 -23.35
C ASP A 2 2.33 -1.36 -22.15
N THR A 3 1.21 -0.65 -22.07
CA THR A 3 1.00 0.38 -21.04
C THR A 3 0.79 -0.17 -19.62
N LEU A 4 0.02 -1.24 -19.44
CA LEU A 4 -0.15 -1.88 -18.13
C LEU A 4 1.17 -2.49 -17.63
N ILE A 5 1.95 -3.08 -18.54
CA ILE A 5 3.29 -3.61 -18.25
C ILE A 5 4.18 -2.47 -17.76
N ASN A 6 4.19 -1.33 -18.45
CA ASN A 6 4.97 -0.16 -18.04
C ASN A 6 4.54 0.38 -16.66
N LEU A 7 3.23 0.41 -16.36
CA LEU A 7 2.74 0.83 -15.04
C LEU A 7 3.14 -0.15 -13.93
N GLU A 8 3.08 -1.46 -14.21
CA GLU A 8 3.51 -2.50 -13.28
C GLU A 8 5.03 -2.43 -13.04
N GLU A 9 5.82 -2.26 -14.09
CA GLU A 9 7.27 -2.05 -14.00
C GLU A 9 7.59 -0.79 -13.19
N ALA A 10 6.89 0.31 -13.43
CA ALA A 10 7.06 1.55 -12.67
C ALA A 10 6.73 1.34 -11.19
N ALA A 11 5.65 0.63 -10.85
CA ALA A 11 5.31 0.28 -9.47
C ALA A 11 6.38 -0.61 -8.83
N ASN A 12 6.89 -1.60 -9.56
CA ASN A 12 7.93 -2.53 -9.09
C ASN A 12 9.28 -1.83 -8.88
N HIS A 13 9.64 -0.90 -9.75
CA HIS A 13 10.81 -0.02 -9.61
C HIS A 13 10.65 0.90 -8.42
N ARG A 14 9.46 1.48 -8.25
CA ARG A 14 9.17 2.36 -7.11
C ARG A 14 9.26 1.62 -5.78
N ALA A 15 8.73 0.40 -5.70
CA ALA A 15 8.87 -0.45 -4.52
C ALA A 15 10.33 -0.78 -4.19
N ALA A 16 11.15 -1.09 -5.20
CA ALA A 16 12.59 -1.30 -5.02
C ALA A 16 13.31 -0.02 -4.54
N SER A 17 12.89 1.15 -5.03
CA SER A 17 13.42 2.45 -4.61
C SER A 17 13.08 2.75 -3.14
N ILE A 18 11.85 2.50 -2.70
CA ILE A 18 11.43 2.63 -1.29
C ILE A 18 12.21 1.66 -0.40
N LEU A 19 12.42 0.41 -0.84
CA LEU A 19 13.25 -0.55 -0.13
C LEU A 19 14.70 -0.06 0.03
N ALA A 20 15.22 0.67 -0.96
CA ALA A 20 16.55 1.30 -0.91
C ALA A 20 16.59 2.61 -0.09
N GLY A 21 15.48 2.99 0.56
CA GLY A 21 15.39 4.20 1.40
C GLY A 21 14.98 5.48 0.67
N ASN A 22 14.62 5.40 -0.61
CA ASN A 22 14.24 6.58 -1.41
C ASN A 22 12.74 6.89 -1.30
N SER A 23 12.25 7.12 -0.09
CA SER A 23 10.90 7.62 0.18
C SER A 23 10.88 9.15 0.35
N PRO A 24 9.73 9.83 0.14
CA PRO A 24 9.61 11.28 0.33
C PRO A 24 9.95 11.75 1.75
N ILE A 25 9.77 10.85 2.72
CA ILE A 25 10.15 11.01 4.13
C ILE A 25 10.94 9.79 4.59
N PRO A 26 11.83 9.91 5.60
CA PRO A 26 12.45 8.75 6.24
C PRO A 26 11.38 7.85 6.87
N LEU A 27 11.41 6.56 6.54
CA LEU A 27 10.50 5.57 7.13
C LEU A 27 11.19 4.79 8.24
N GLN A 28 10.42 4.32 9.22
CA GLN A 28 10.93 3.39 10.22
C GLN A 28 11.36 2.05 9.60
N ASP A 29 12.19 1.32 10.35
CA ASP A 29 12.70 0.01 9.93
C ASP A 29 11.59 -1.06 9.96
N GLY A 30 11.71 -2.05 9.08
CA GLY A 30 10.78 -3.18 9.02
C GLY A 30 9.93 -3.23 7.75
N PRO A 31 9.10 -4.28 7.63
CA PRO A 31 8.34 -4.55 6.43
C PRO A 31 7.43 -3.38 6.05
N LYS A 32 7.26 -3.13 4.76
CA LYS A 32 6.44 -2.02 4.26
C LYS A 32 5.42 -2.53 3.27
N TRP A 33 4.16 -2.14 3.46
CA TRP A 33 3.14 -2.26 2.44
C TRP A 33 3.11 -0.98 1.61
N ILE A 34 3.10 -1.16 0.30
CA ILE A 34 3.07 -0.08 -0.69
C ILE A 34 1.86 -0.32 -1.58
N GLY A 35 0.99 0.67 -1.70
CA GLY A 35 -0.12 0.70 -2.64
C GLY A 35 0.01 1.89 -3.57
N ARG A 36 -0.09 1.67 -4.88
CA ARG A 36 -0.05 2.73 -5.89
C ARG A 36 -1.26 2.63 -6.80
N ILE A 37 -2.01 3.71 -6.90
CA ILE A 37 -3.16 3.84 -7.81
C ILE A 37 -2.73 4.74 -8.95
N ALA A 38 -2.74 4.24 -10.18
CA ALA A 38 -2.32 4.99 -11.36
C ALA A 38 -3.22 4.68 -12.57
N SER A 39 -3.21 5.59 -13.54
CA SER A 39 -3.92 5.43 -14.82
C SER A 39 -2.97 5.34 -16.00
N GLU A 40 -3.41 4.66 -17.05
CA GLU A 40 -2.73 4.63 -18.35
C GLU A 40 -2.74 5.99 -19.07
N LYS A 41 -3.71 6.87 -18.80
CA LYS A 41 -3.83 8.14 -19.49
C LYS A 41 -3.06 9.24 -18.75
N GLN A 42 -1.84 9.52 -19.19
CA GLN A 42 -1.18 10.77 -18.82
C GLN A 42 -1.95 11.96 -19.41
N ARG A 43 -2.30 12.93 -18.56
CA ARG A 43 -2.92 14.18 -19.05
C ARG A 43 -1.83 15.09 -19.63
N ASN A 44 -1.81 15.22 -20.95
CA ASN A 44 -1.05 16.27 -21.63
C ASN A 44 -1.64 17.65 -21.28
N GLY A 45 -1.05 18.36 -20.33
CA GLY A 45 -1.44 19.74 -20.03
C GLY A 45 -0.68 20.35 -18.85
N ALA A 46 -0.14 21.55 -19.07
CA ALA A 46 0.61 22.32 -18.08
C ALA A 46 -0.19 22.52 -16.77
N SER A 47 0.50 22.28 -15.65
CA SER A 47 -0.03 22.40 -14.29
C SER A 47 0.00 23.86 -13.82
N LEU A 48 -1.13 24.56 -13.88
CA LEU A 48 -1.36 25.73 -13.02
C LEU A 48 -1.76 25.23 -11.63
N GLY A 49 -1.06 25.68 -10.59
CA GLY A 49 -1.17 25.17 -9.23
C GLY A 49 -2.60 25.24 -8.69
N TYR A 50 -3.14 24.08 -8.27
CA TYR A 50 -4.39 24.03 -7.52
C TYR A 50 -4.09 24.18 -6.03
N PRO A 51 -4.72 25.13 -5.32
CA PRO A 51 -4.69 25.14 -3.87
C PRO A 51 -5.34 23.86 -3.33
N LEU A 52 -4.79 23.27 -2.26
CA LEU A 52 -5.42 22.13 -1.60
C LEU A 52 -6.78 22.55 -1.09
N GLN A 53 -7.84 21.97 -1.64
CA GLN A 53 -9.17 22.17 -1.11
C GLN A 53 -9.28 21.47 0.24
N ALA A 54 -9.93 22.11 1.23
CA ALA A 54 -10.10 21.56 2.57
C ALA A 54 -10.66 20.11 2.56
N ASN A 55 -11.55 19.80 1.59
CA ASN A 55 -12.10 18.47 1.42
C ASN A 55 -11.05 17.41 1.04
N ILE A 56 -10.06 17.73 0.20
CA ILE A 56 -8.96 16.81 -0.15
C ILE A 56 -8.06 16.60 1.06
N SER A 57 -7.78 17.65 1.83
CA SER A 57 -6.96 17.53 3.05
C SER A 57 -7.58 16.61 4.08
N GLY A 58 -8.90 16.68 4.28
CA GLY A 58 -9.63 15.80 5.18
C GLY A 58 -9.59 14.34 4.71
N LEU A 59 -9.73 14.09 3.41
CA LEU A 59 -9.61 12.74 2.84
C LEU A 59 -8.20 12.17 3.00
N LEU A 60 -7.17 12.97 2.72
CA LEU A 60 -5.78 12.55 2.87
C LEU A 60 -5.45 12.18 4.32
N LEU A 61 -5.86 12.99 5.31
CA LEU A 61 -5.65 12.67 6.73
C LEU A 61 -6.48 11.47 7.21
N ALA A 62 -7.61 11.19 6.55
CA ALA A 62 -8.44 10.03 6.88
C ALA A 62 -7.90 8.72 6.31
N MET A 63 -6.97 8.76 5.35
CA MET A 63 -6.31 7.56 4.85
C MET A 63 -5.43 6.93 5.93
N ALA A 64 -5.35 5.60 5.91
CA ALA A 64 -4.55 4.84 6.87
C ALA A 64 -3.79 3.70 6.18
N PRO A 65 -2.71 4.02 5.42
CA PRO A 65 -1.90 3.00 4.76
C PRO A 65 -1.36 2.04 5.81
N ALA A 66 -1.66 0.75 5.68
CA ALA A 66 -1.34 -0.25 6.69
C ALA A 66 -1.75 0.12 8.14
N ASN A 67 -2.92 0.73 8.30
CA ASN A 67 -3.46 1.16 9.61
C ASN A 67 -2.65 2.29 10.29
N VAL A 68 -1.76 2.97 9.57
CA VAL A 68 -0.99 4.08 10.09
C VAL A 68 -1.82 5.36 10.10
N ILE A 69 -1.84 6.07 11.22
CA ILE A 69 -2.54 7.35 11.36
C ILE A 69 -1.67 8.47 10.76
N LEU A 70 -2.27 9.27 9.87
CA LEU A 70 -1.65 10.46 9.29
C LEU A 70 -2.13 11.71 10.03
N ASN A 71 -1.23 12.64 10.34
CA ASN A 71 -1.55 13.80 11.19
C ASN A 71 -1.07 15.15 10.66
N SER A 72 -0.31 15.15 9.57
CA SER A 72 0.17 16.37 8.94
C SER A 72 0.10 16.24 7.42
N ILE A 73 -0.11 17.38 6.75
CA ILE A 73 -0.08 17.50 5.30
C ILE A 73 0.82 18.68 4.95
N GLU A 74 1.66 18.49 3.93
CA GLU A 74 2.48 19.55 3.36
C GLU A 74 2.51 19.46 1.82
N PRO A 75 2.77 20.59 1.14
CA PRO A 75 3.11 20.56 -0.28
C PRO A 75 4.39 19.75 -0.49
N TYR A 76 4.39 18.85 -1.47
CA TYR A 76 5.57 18.06 -1.82
C TYR A 76 5.64 17.87 -3.33
N GLU A 77 6.76 18.22 -3.95
CA GLU A 77 6.97 18.21 -5.40
C GLU A 77 5.78 18.81 -6.17
N ASN A 78 5.11 17.99 -6.97
CA ASN A 78 3.96 18.37 -7.78
C ASN A 78 2.64 18.14 -7.06
N GLY A 79 2.59 17.95 -5.75
CA GLY A 79 1.38 17.52 -5.08
C GLY A 79 1.38 17.74 -3.58
N TRP A 80 0.82 16.76 -2.86
CA TRP A 80 0.63 16.84 -1.42
C TRP A 80 1.00 15.53 -0.76
N LEU A 81 1.70 15.66 0.37
CA LEU A 81 2.17 14.56 1.18
C LEU A 81 1.52 14.62 2.54
N ALA A 82 0.73 13.60 2.87
CA ALA A 82 0.20 13.36 4.20
C ALA A 82 1.11 12.35 4.91
N LYS A 83 1.53 12.61 6.15
CA LYS A 83 2.49 11.77 6.88
C LYS A 83 2.06 11.53 8.33
N SER A 84 2.54 10.41 8.89
CA SER A 84 2.39 10.09 10.31
C SER A 84 3.20 11.03 11.19
N ALA A 85 3.04 10.94 12.51
CA ALA A 85 4.01 11.54 13.43
C ALA A 85 5.40 10.91 13.19
N PRO A 86 6.48 11.70 13.33
CA PRO A 86 7.81 11.15 13.44
C PRO A 86 8.04 10.53 14.82
N ASP A 87 8.93 9.55 14.88
CA ASP A 87 9.54 9.06 16.12
C ASP A 87 10.62 10.04 16.64
N SER A 88 11.36 9.62 17.67
CA SER A 88 12.46 10.41 18.23
C SER A 88 13.61 10.68 17.25
N ASP A 89 13.75 9.84 16.22
CA ASP A 89 14.81 9.93 15.20
C ASP A 89 14.31 10.63 13.92
N GLY A 90 13.08 11.15 13.91
CA GLY A 90 12.50 11.80 12.74
C GLY A 90 11.96 10.85 11.68
N ARG A 91 11.77 9.55 12.01
CA ARG A 91 11.29 8.52 11.09
C ARG A 91 9.79 8.32 11.23
N HIS A 92 9.14 8.03 10.11
CA HIS A 92 7.68 7.94 10.03
C HIS A 92 7.22 6.49 9.80
N ASP A 93 6.06 6.16 10.33
CA ASP A 93 5.41 4.87 10.09
C ASP A 93 4.71 4.82 8.73
N GLY A 94 4.40 5.96 8.10
CA GLY A 94 3.74 5.92 6.81
C GLY A 94 3.39 7.28 6.23
N TYR A 95 3.00 7.25 4.96
CA TYR A 95 2.55 8.43 4.23
C TYR A 95 1.55 8.08 3.12
N VAL A 96 0.85 9.12 2.67
CA VAL A 96 0.15 9.14 1.40
C VAL A 96 0.65 10.32 0.59
N TYR A 97 1.14 10.04 -0.62
CA TYR A 97 1.53 11.05 -1.59
C TYR A 97 0.52 11.05 -2.74
N ILE A 98 -0.03 12.23 -3.04
CA ILE A 98 -0.80 12.45 -4.27
C ILE A 98 0.05 13.26 -5.23
N ASP A 99 0.43 12.66 -6.35
CA ASP A 99 0.97 13.42 -7.46
C ASP A 99 -0.21 14.03 -8.23
N ARG A 100 -0.12 15.34 -8.56
CA ARG A 100 -1.22 16.17 -9.07
C ARG A 100 -2.11 15.51 -10.11
N ARG A 101 -1.59 14.60 -10.95
CA ARG A 101 -2.36 13.96 -12.03
C ARG A 101 -1.97 12.52 -12.35
N GLU A 102 -0.95 11.97 -11.69
CA GLU A 102 -0.35 10.73 -12.16
C GLU A 102 -0.73 9.54 -11.29
N PHE A 103 -0.69 9.71 -9.96
CA PHE A 103 -0.91 8.59 -9.05
C PHE A 103 -1.23 9.01 -7.62
N ILE A 104 -1.79 8.07 -6.88
CA ILE A 104 -1.84 8.06 -5.41
C ILE A 104 -0.85 6.98 -4.96
N GLU A 105 0.10 7.33 -4.11
CA GLU A 105 1.03 6.39 -3.47
C GLU A 105 0.74 6.35 -1.97
N MET A 106 0.63 5.16 -1.42
CA MET A 106 0.29 4.87 -0.05
C MET A 106 1.37 3.94 0.51
N VAL A 107 2.03 4.32 1.59
CA VAL A 107 3.06 3.50 2.22
C VAL A 107 2.84 3.44 3.71
N GLY A 108 2.88 2.24 4.27
CA GLY A 108 2.82 2.01 5.71
C GLY A 108 3.81 0.93 6.14
N VAL A 109 4.53 1.21 7.22
CA VAL A 109 5.41 0.29 7.92
C VAL A 109 4.55 -0.65 8.75
N LEU A 110 4.83 -1.94 8.63
CA LEU A 110 4.17 -2.99 9.39
C LEU A 110 4.95 -3.20 10.69
N HIS A 111 4.32 -2.92 11.82
CA HIS A 111 4.92 -3.21 13.11
C HIS A 111 5.15 -4.71 13.27
N VAL A 112 6.36 -5.06 13.68
CA VAL A 112 6.77 -6.43 13.95
C VAL A 112 6.96 -6.65 15.44
N GLY A 113 6.62 -7.84 15.92
CA GLY A 113 6.85 -8.23 17.30
C GLY A 113 7.13 -9.72 17.46
N PRO A 114 7.70 -10.14 18.60
CA PRO A 114 7.95 -11.56 18.86
C PRO A 114 6.63 -12.29 19.10
N TRP A 115 6.50 -13.49 18.52
CA TRP A 115 5.40 -14.40 18.84
C TRP A 115 5.78 -15.86 18.57
N LEU A 116 5.49 -16.71 19.56
CA LEU A 116 5.87 -18.13 19.58
C LEU A 116 7.37 -18.28 19.31
N THR A 117 7.74 -18.99 18.25
CA THR A 117 9.14 -19.27 17.88
C THR A 117 9.79 -18.16 17.07
N GLU A 118 9.02 -17.17 16.60
CA GLU A 118 9.49 -16.15 15.69
C GLU A 118 9.70 -14.82 16.41
N SER A 119 10.84 -14.16 16.15
CA SER A 119 11.19 -12.89 16.79
C SER A 119 10.57 -11.67 16.12
N ARG A 120 10.20 -11.79 14.83
CA ARG A 120 9.68 -10.71 14.00
C ARG A 120 8.45 -11.19 13.23
N THR A 121 7.29 -11.05 13.84
CA THR A 121 6.00 -11.45 13.26
C THR A 121 5.12 -10.24 12.98
N TRP A 122 4.28 -10.33 11.95
CA TRP A 122 3.28 -9.31 11.63
C TRP A 122 2.01 -9.94 11.04
N TRP A 123 0.89 -9.23 11.13
CA TRP A 123 -0.42 -9.70 10.64
C TRP A 123 -0.76 -9.05 9.31
N PRO A 124 -1.02 -9.83 8.25
CA PRO A 124 -1.48 -9.29 6.96
C PRO A 124 -2.76 -8.45 7.09
N GLY A 125 -3.62 -8.79 8.06
CA GLY A 125 -4.85 -8.06 8.34
C GLY A 125 -4.65 -6.55 8.55
N VAL A 126 -3.47 -6.12 9.04
CA VAL A 126 -3.16 -4.69 9.29
C VAL A 126 -3.31 -3.83 8.02
N TYR A 127 -2.83 -4.29 6.87
CA TYR A 127 -3.01 -3.57 5.61
C TYR A 127 -4.21 -4.09 4.80
N GLU A 128 -4.51 -5.39 4.88
CA GLU A 128 -5.59 -5.98 4.10
C GLU A 128 -6.97 -5.41 4.48
N LEU A 129 -7.31 -5.42 5.77
CA LEU A 129 -8.59 -4.90 6.27
C LEU A 129 -8.73 -3.41 5.99
N GLN A 130 -7.65 -2.64 6.19
CA GLN A 130 -7.70 -1.20 6.00
C GLN A 130 -7.88 -0.83 4.54
N LEU A 131 -7.17 -1.51 3.63
CA LEU A 131 -7.36 -1.32 2.20
C LEU A 131 -8.80 -1.63 1.78
N VAL A 132 -9.34 -2.78 2.19
CA VAL A 132 -10.71 -3.20 1.84
C VAL A 132 -11.75 -2.22 2.37
N LYS A 133 -11.56 -1.65 3.58
CA LYS A 133 -12.45 -0.64 4.15
C LYS A 133 -12.37 0.72 3.45
N GLN A 134 -11.16 1.15 3.09
CA GLN A 134 -10.91 2.51 2.57
C GLN A 134 -11.17 2.64 1.06
N LEU A 135 -10.99 1.56 0.29
CA LEU A 135 -11.22 1.56 -1.16
C LEU A 135 -12.62 2.08 -1.57
N PRO A 136 -13.74 1.52 -1.07
CA PRO A 136 -15.08 1.97 -1.47
C PRO A 136 -15.47 3.35 -0.96
N THR A 137 -14.74 3.86 0.04
CA THR A 137 -15.08 5.08 0.78
C THR A 137 -14.08 6.20 0.47
N ILE A 138 -13.05 6.35 1.30
CA ILE A 138 -12.09 7.46 1.30
C ILE A 138 -11.32 7.51 -0.02
N VAL A 139 -10.79 6.36 -0.49
CA VAL A 139 -9.98 6.30 -1.72
C VAL A 139 -10.83 6.64 -2.94
N ARG A 140 -12.05 6.10 -3.03
CA ARG A 140 -12.97 6.41 -4.14
C ARG A 140 -13.35 7.89 -4.18
N GLN A 141 -13.62 8.49 -3.01
CA GLN A 141 -13.89 9.93 -2.92
C GLN A 141 -12.67 10.75 -3.35
N LEU A 142 -11.46 10.34 -2.95
CA LEU A 142 -10.22 11.00 -3.33
C LEU A 142 -9.98 10.92 -4.84
N ILE A 143 -10.11 9.73 -5.45
CA ILE A 143 -10.03 9.51 -6.90
C ILE A 143 -11.01 10.45 -7.65
N SER A 144 -12.25 10.55 -7.16
CA SER A 144 -13.27 11.41 -7.75
C SER A 144 -12.90 12.89 -7.68
N GLN A 145 -12.36 13.37 -6.55
CA GLN A 145 -11.96 14.77 -6.39
C GLN A 145 -10.71 15.12 -7.21
N LEU A 146 -9.78 14.17 -7.33
CA LEU A 146 -8.57 14.32 -8.15
C LEU A 146 -8.86 14.20 -9.65
N HIS A 147 -10.06 13.75 -10.04
CA HIS A 147 -10.45 13.51 -11.43
C HIS A 147 -9.45 12.61 -12.18
N LEU A 148 -8.92 11.59 -11.49
CA LEU A 148 -7.96 10.67 -12.08
C LEU A 148 -8.62 9.93 -13.26
N PRO A 149 -7.94 9.85 -14.42
CA PRO A 149 -8.55 9.27 -15.60
C PRO A 149 -8.73 7.75 -15.44
N ALA A 150 -9.81 7.20 -16.01
CA ALA A 150 -9.98 5.76 -16.13
C ALA A 150 -9.27 5.23 -17.40
N PRO A 151 -8.82 3.95 -17.41
CA PRO A 151 -8.88 2.99 -16.31
C PRO A 151 -7.86 3.30 -15.19
N LEU A 152 -8.18 2.88 -13.96
CA LEU A 152 -7.29 3.00 -12.79
C LEU A 152 -6.91 1.62 -12.29
N TYR A 153 -5.62 1.43 -12.02
CA TYR A 153 -5.08 0.20 -11.51
C TYR A 153 -4.46 0.42 -10.13
N LEU A 154 -4.72 -0.50 -9.22
CA LEU A 154 -4.04 -0.63 -7.94
C LEU A 154 -2.90 -1.64 -8.08
N PHE A 155 -1.68 -1.16 -7.88
CA PHE A 155 -0.47 -1.96 -7.76
C PHE A 155 -0.13 -2.05 -6.27
N MET A 156 0.20 -3.24 -5.79
CA MET A 156 0.59 -3.43 -4.40
C MET A 156 1.91 -4.17 -4.32
N ASN A 157 2.71 -3.82 -3.32
CA ASN A 157 3.98 -4.48 -3.04
C ASN A 157 4.16 -4.60 -1.53
N LEU A 158 4.83 -5.67 -1.10
CA LEU A 158 5.48 -5.75 0.21
C LEU A 158 6.98 -5.75 0.00
N VAL A 159 7.70 -4.99 0.81
CA VAL A 159 9.18 -4.94 0.81
C VAL A 159 9.72 -5.07 2.23
N ASP A 160 11.00 -5.40 2.36
CA ASP A 160 11.68 -5.58 3.65
C ASP A 160 11.04 -6.70 4.51
N VAL A 161 10.56 -7.75 3.85
CA VAL A 161 9.88 -8.89 4.48
C VAL A 161 10.82 -10.04 4.85
N CYS A 162 12.07 -10.03 4.37
CA CYS A 162 13.04 -11.07 4.65
C CYS A 162 13.33 -11.16 6.16
N GLY A 163 13.43 -12.38 6.69
CA GLY A 163 13.66 -12.62 8.12
C GLY A 163 12.48 -12.24 9.01
N THR A 164 11.27 -12.18 8.45
CA THR A 164 10.02 -12.02 9.19
C THR A 164 9.09 -13.20 8.94
N ALA A 165 8.05 -13.32 9.76
CA ALA A 165 6.98 -14.28 9.58
C ALA A 165 5.62 -13.59 9.53
N ILE A 166 4.72 -14.07 8.67
CA ILE A 166 3.33 -13.63 8.72
C ILE A 166 2.55 -14.50 9.67
N VAL A 167 1.72 -13.89 10.49
CA VAL A 167 0.75 -14.64 11.26
C VAL A 167 -0.51 -14.78 10.43
N THR A 168 -0.92 -16.02 10.20
CA THR A 168 -2.21 -16.31 9.57
C THR A 168 -2.75 -17.67 10.03
N GLU A 169 -4.00 -17.95 9.71
CA GLU A 169 -4.63 -19.23 9.97
C GLU A 169 -4.06 -20.29 9.01
N SER A 170 -3.65 -21.42 9.56
CA SER A 170 -3.19 -22.59 8.81
C SER A 170 -4.34 -23.34 8.13
N ASP A 171 -4.01 -24.31 7.26
CA ASP A 171 -5.01 -25.15 6.59
C ASP A 171 -5.87 -25.98 7.58
N ASP A 172 -5.37 -26.26 8.78
CA ASP A 172 -6.05 -26.93 9.90
C ASP A 172 -6.76 -25.98 10.87
N GLY A 173 -6.78 -24.67 10.57
CA GLY A 173 -7.57 -23.69 11.33
C GLY A 173 -6.86 -23.09 12.55
N ILE A 174 -5.54 -23.19 12.64
CA ILE A 174 -4.75 -22.71 13.77
C ILE A 174 -3.97 -21.47 13.37
N GLU A 175 -4.14 -20.38 14.12
CA GLU A 175 -3.33 -19.18 13.95
C GLU A 175 -1.89 -19.42 14.45
N ARG A 176 -0.91 -19.21 13.59
CA ARG A 176 0.52 -19.35 13.92
C ARG A 176 1.39 -18.53 12.95
N PRO A 177 2.66 -18.26 13.30
CA PRO A 177 3.56 -17.60 12.39
C PRO A 177 4.06 -18.55 11.30
N PHE A 178 4.19 -18.01 10.10
CA PHE A 178 4.75 -18.67 8.92
C PHE A 178 5.91 -17.83 8.38
N PRO A 179 7.15 -18.33 8.49
CA PRO A 179 8.33 -17.62 8.01
C PRO A 179 8.23 -17.29 6.51
N ILE A 180 8.59 -16.06 6.15
CA ILE A 180 8.82 -15.68 4.77
C ILE A 180 10.11 -16.36 4.28
N PRO A 181 10.15 -16.93 3.07
CA PRO A 181 11.38 -17.51 2.50
C PRO A 181 12.56 -16.53 2.56
N ALA A 182 13.74 -17.01 2.99
CA ALA A 182 14.89 -16.16 3.28
C ALA A 182 15.45 -15.42 2.05
N ASP A 183 15.21 -15.93 0.85
CA ASP A 183 15.57 -15.32 -0.43
C ASP A 183 14.53 -14.29 -0.92
N LEU A 184 13.39 -14.18 -0.24
CA LEU A 184 12.29 -13.31 -0.63
C LEU A 184 12.24 -12.06 0.24
N ASN A 185 12.72 -10.93 -0.31
CA ASN A 185 12.62 -9.63 0.35
C ASN A 185 11.56 -8.69 -0.25
N LYS A 186 10.92 -9.11 -1.34
CA LYS A 186 9.89 -8.33 -2.04
C LYS A 186 8.79 -9.24 -2.58
N VAL A 187 7.54 -8.87 -2.36
CA VAL A 187 6.37 -9.52 -2.96
C VAL A 187 5.63 -8.48 -3.81
N ASN A 188 5.57 -8.70 -5.11
CA ASN A 188 4.73 -7.90 -6.00
C ASN A 188 3.38 -8.57 -6.11
N PHE A 189 2.29 -7.87 -5.88
CA PHE A 189 0.94 -8.41 -6.01
C PHE A 189 0.43 -8.30 -7.44
N THR A 190 -0.60 -9.07 -7.79
CA THR A 190 -1.22 -8.95 -9.11
C THR A 190 -1.90 -7.58 -9.22
N PRO A 191 -1.67 -6.79 -10.29
CA PRO A 191 -2.38 -5.53 -10.50
C PRO A 191 -3.89 -5.73 -10.50
N VAL A 192 -4.61 -4.81 -9.86
CA VAL A 192 -6.07 -4.87 -9.72
C VAL A 192 -6.67 -3.70 -10.48
N LEU A 193 -7.54 -3.97 -11.45
CA LEU A 193 -8.37 -2.94 -12.08
C LEU A 193 -9.40 -2.45 -11.05
N LEU A 194 -9.38 -1.15 -10.74
CA LEU A 194 -10.37 -0.50 -9.88
C LEU A 194 -11.61 -0.12 -10.69
N ASP A 195 -12.30 -1.14 -11.24
CA ASP A 195 -13.63 -0.96 -11.81
C ASP A 195 -14.69 -0.85 -10.70
N MET A 196 -15.91 -0.42 -11.02
CA MET A 196 -16.94 -0.14 -10.01
C MET A 196 -17.68 -1.39 -9.49
N LEU A 197 -17.49 -2.56 -10.11
CA LEU A 197 -18.40 -3.71 -9.95
C LEU A 197 -17.73 -4.95 -9.37
N THR A 198 -16.44 -5.17 -9.62
CA THR A 198 -15.77 -6.45 -9.32
C THR A 198 -14.42 -6.32 -8.63
N TYR A 199 -13.96 -5.10 -8.38
CA TYR A 199 -12.63 -4.90 -7.81
C TYR A 199 -12.45 -5.52 -6.41
N HIS A 200 -13.51 -5.66 -5.60
CA HIS A 200 -13.39 -6.21 -4.24
C HIS A 200 -12.82 -7.65 -4.26
N GLU A 201 -13.42 -8.55 -5.04
CA GLU A 201 -12.93 -9.93 -5.18
C GLU A 201 -11.52 -9.96 -5.77
N SER A 202 -11.24 -9.09 -6.74
CA SER A 202 -9.92 -8.98 -7.36
C SER A 202 -8.84 -8.51 -6.37
N VAL A 203 -9.17 -7.58 -5.46
CA VAL A 203 -8.28 -7.14 -4.38
C VAL A 203 -8.02 -8.30 -3.43
N VAL A 204 -9.05 -8.98 -2.94
CA VAL A 204 -8.90 -10.12 -2.03
C VAL A 204 -8.05 -11.23 -2.66
N ASN A 205 -8.34 -11.59 -3.91
CA ASN A 205 -7.57 -12.59 -4.65
C ASN A 205 -6.11 -12.20 -4.83
N SER A 206 -5.84 -10.91 -5.05
CA SER A 206 -4.48 -10.39 -5.13
C SER A 206 -3.78 -10.53 -3.76
N LEU A 207 -4.39 -10.05 -2.68
CA LEU A 207 -3.84 -10.11 -1.31
C LEU A 207 -3.51 -11.55 -0.86
N ASN A 208 -4.27 -12.54 -1.31
CA ASN A 208 -4.01 -13.96 -1.05
C ASN A 208 -2.65 -14.47 -1.58
N LYS A 209 -1.97 -13.71 -2.45
CA LYS A 209 -0.61 -14.04 -2.90
C LYS A 209 0.36 -14.26 -1.74
N ILE A 210 0.27 -13.48 -0.65
CA ILE A 210 1.19 -13.62 0.48
C ILE A 210 1.05 -14.97 1.18
N ARG A 211 -0.18 -15.52 1.26
CA ARG A 211 -0.46 -16.84 1.83
C ARG A 211 0.08 -17.97 0.94
N ARG A 212 0.06 -17.78 -0.39
CA ARG A 212 0.68 -18.73 -1.33
C ARG A 212 2.21 -18.73 -1.24
N VAL A 213 2.81 -17.57 -1.00
CA VAL A 213 4.27 -17.42 -0.81
C VAL A 213 4.78 -18.26 0.36
N ILE A 214 4.03 -18.34 1.45
CA ILE A 214 4.37 -19.16 2.63
C ILE A 214 3.88 -20.62 2.53
N GLY A 215 3.36 -21.04 1.37
CA GLY A 215 2.99 -22.43 1.11
C GLY A 215 1.62 -22.88 1.63
N LEU A 216 0.72 -21.97 2.02
CA LEU A 216 -0.65 -22.34 2.40
C LEU A 216 -1.49 -22.71 1.17
N LYS A 217 -2.27 -23.80 1.29
CA LYS A 217 -3.14 -24.28 0.22
C LYS A 217 -4.48 -23.55 0.20
N SER A 218 -5.00 -23.25 1.38
CA SER A 218 -6.21 -22.47 1.55
C SER A 218 -5.88 -21.02 1.91
N SER A 219 -6.56 -20.09 1.26
CA SER A 219 -6.49 -18.68 1.60
C SER A 219 -7.68 -18.31 2.47
N ARG A 220 -7.46 -18.25 3.79
CA ARG A 220 -8.41 -17.68 4.74
C ARG A 220 -7.95 -16.27 5.11
N PRO A 221 -8.45 -15.23 4.41
CA PRO A 221 -8.21 -13.86 4.86
C PRO A 221 -8.88 -13.66 6.22
N PHE A 222 -8.26 -12.87 7.09
CA PHE A 222 -8.76 -12.59 8.45
C PHE A 222 -10.10 -11.83 8.52
N TYR A 223 -10.68 -11.50 7.37
CA TYR A 223 -11.74 -10.50 7.22
C TYR A 223 -12.90 -10.95 6.34
N LEU A 224 -12.96 -12.25 6.01
CA LEU A 224 -14.11 -12.89 5.37
C LEU A 224 -14.75 -13.89 6.33
#